data_AF-A0A8S1ZYA5-F1
#
_entry.id   AF-A0A8S1ZYA5-F1
#
_cell.length_a   1.000
_cell.length_b   1.000
_cell.length_c   1.000
_cell.angle_alpha   90.00
_cell.angle_beta   90.00
_cell.angle_gamma   90.00
#
_symmetry.space_group_name_H-M   'P 1'
#
loop_
_entity.id
_entity.type
_entity.pdbx_description
1 polymer ?
#
loop_
_entity_poly.entity_id
_entity_poly.type
_entity_poly.pdbx_seq_one_letter_code
_entity_poly.pdbx_strand_id
1 'polypeptide(L)'
;MLSGWPHTIRGTALGSTALVARALIENTHLIKWSLVLKALSGLLALICGNGYIVGINQIYDIGIDKVNKPYLPIAAGDLSVQSAWLLVIFFAIAGLLVVGFNFGPFITSLYSLGLFLGTIYSVPPLRMKRFPIAAFLIIATVRGFLLNFGVYHATRAALGLPFQWSAPVAFITSFVTLFALVIAITKDLPDVEGDRKFQISTLATKLGVRNIAFLGSGLLLVNYVSAISLAFYMPQVFRGSLMIPAHVILASCLIFQTWVLEKANYTKEAISGYYRFIWNLFYAEYLLFPFL
;
A
#
# COMPACT_ATOMS: atom_id res chain seq x y z
N MET A 1 -1.46 9.49 20.06
CA MET A 1 -2.53 8.49 19.86
C MET A 1 -2.56 7.79 18.48
N LEU A 2 -1.70 8.09 17.48
CA LEU A 2 -1.73 7.38 16.17
C LEU A 2 -0.34 7.08 15.55
N SER A 3 0.73 7.01 16.33
CA SER A 3 2.12 6.88 15.84
C SER A 3 2.44 5.56 15.10
N GLY A 4 1.64 4.51 15.28
CA GLY A 4 1.84 3.19 14.66
C GLY A 4 1.22 2.96 13.27
N TRP A 5 0.24 3.80 12.89
CA TRP A 5 -0.58 3.68 11.68
C TRP A 5 -0.15 4.52 10.46
N PRO A 6 0.88 5.40 10.53
CA PRO A 6 0.91 6.51 9.60
C PRO A 6 1.37 6.11 8.20
N HIS A 7 2.02 4.96 8.00
CA HIS A 7 2.61 4.62 6.71
C HIS A 7 1.58 4.06 5.70
N THR A 8 0.69 3.15 6.10
CA THR A 8 -0.35 2.62 5.21
C THR A 8 -1.42 3.66 4.88
N ILE A 9 -1.78 4.52 5.86
CA ILE A 9 -2.73 5.62 5.68
C ILE A 9 -2.16 6.67 4.72
N ARG A 10 -0.89 7.08 4.89
CA ARG A 10 -0.19 7.97 3.93
C ARG A 10 -0.21 7.41 2.52
N GLY A 11 0.10 6.12 2.36
CA GLY A 11 0.05 5.46 1.05
C GLY A 11 -1.35 5.44 0.43
N THR A 12 -2.40 5.22 1.23
CA THR A 12 -3.80 5.28 0.77
C THR A 12 -4.16 6.69 0.31
N ALA A 13 -3.86 7.70 1.13
CA ALA A 13 -4.17 9.07 0.83
C ALA A 13 -3.46 9.53 -0.45
N LEU A 14 -2.13 9.38 -0.49
CA LEU A 14 -1.32 9.73 -1.66
C LEU A 14 -1.78 9.01 -2.93
N GLY A 15 -1.99 7.69 -2.87
CA GLY A 15 -2.42 6.93 -4.03
C GLY A 15 -3.78 7.39 -4.55
N SER A 16 -4.75 7.58 -3.66
CA SER A 16 -6.08 8.06 -4.05
C SER A 16 -6.03 9.48 -4.63
N THR A 17 -5.29 10.40 -4.01
CA THR A 17 -5.13 11.77 -4.48
C THR A 17 -4.42 11.80 -5.83
N ALA A 18 -3.39 10.98 -6.03
CA ALA A 18 -2.63 10.92 -7.28
C ALA A 18 -3.49 10.41 -8.45
N LEU A 19 -4.31 9.38 -8.23
CA LEU A 19 -5.23 8.85 -9.25
C LEU A 19 -6.35 9.83 -9.60
N VAL A 20 -6.91 10.49 -8.59
CA VAL A 20 -7.88 11.57 -8.82
C VAL A 20 -7.22 12.68 -9.63
N ALA A 21 -6.06 13.17 -9.19
CA ALA A 21 -5.32 14.24 -9.87
C ALA A 21 -5.03 13.87 -11.33
N ARG A 22 -4.55 12.65 -11.60
CA ARG A 22 -4.29 12.19 -12.96
C ARG A 22 -5.56 12.22 -13.83
N ALA A 23 -6.66 11.66 -13.32
CA ALA A 23 -7.93 11.64 -14.06
C ALA A 23 -8.45 13.06 -14.35
N LEU A 24 -8.26 14.01 -13.43
CA LEU A 24 -8.63 15.41 -13.65
C LEU A 24 -7.71 16.12 -14.64
N ILE A 25 -6.40 15.86 -14.61
CA ILE A 25 -5.43 16.40 -15.58
C ILE A 25 -5.75 15.91 -17.00
N GLU A 26 -6.17 14.66 -17.15
CA GLU A 26 -6.58 14.09 -18.44
C GLU A 26 -7.92 14.68 -18.95
N ASN A 27 -8.73 15.31 -18.07
CA ASN A 27 -10.10 15.75 -18.38
C ASN A 27 -10.41 17.14 -17.79
N THR A 28 -9.50 18.11 -17.97
CA THR A 28 -9.57 19.43 -17.33
C THR A 28 -10.86 20.19 -17.60
N HIS A 29 -11.45 20.02 -18.78
CA HIS A 29 -12.71 20.64 -19.20
C HIS A 29 -13.95 20.13 -18.44
N LEU A 30 -13.84 19.02 -17.70
CA LEU A 30 -14.94 18.40 -16.95
C LEU A 30 -14.88 18.68 -15.45
N ILE A 31 -13.90 19.47 -14.98
CA ILE A 31 -13.71 19.74 -13.55
C ILE A 31 -14.89 20.55 -13.01
N LYS A 32 -15.52 20.05 -11.94
CA LYS A 32 -16.61 20.69 -11.20
C LYS A 32 -16.33 20.66 -9.70
N TRP A 33 -16.81 21.66 -8.97
CA TRP A 33 -16.67 21.73 -7.51
C TRP A 33 -17.25 20.52 -6.77
N SER A 34 -18.32 19.91 -7.30
CA SER A 34 -18.91 18.69 -6.74
C SER A 34 -17.95 17.49 -6.74
N LEU A 35 -16.95 17.47 -7.62
CA LEU A 35 -15.93 16.42 -7.65
C LEU A 35 -15.04 16.46 -6.40
N VAL A 36 -14.81 17.63 -5.80
CA VAL A 36 -14.00 17.76 -4.59
C VAL A 36 -14.68 17.03 -3.43
N LEU A 37 -15.97 17.29 -3.22
CA LEU A 37 -16.74 16.61 -2.17
C LEU A 37 -16.79 15.09 -2.41
N LYS A 38 -16.94 14.67 -3.66
CA LYS A 38 -16.94 13.25 -4.04
C LYS A 38 -15.56 12.60 -3.87
N ALA A 39 -14.47 13.31 -4.16
CA ALA A 39 -13.12 12.82 -3.92
C ALA A 39 -12.82 12.71 -2.42
N LEU A 40 -13.24 13.69 -1.61
CA LEU A 40 -13.09 13.65 -0.16
C LEU A 40 -13.89 12.53 0.50
N SER A 41 -15.12 12.27 0.04
CA SER A 41 -15.91 11.14 0.53
C SER A 41 -15.27 9.80 0.15
N GLY A 42 -14.72 9.69 -1.06
CA GLY A 42 -13.95 8.51 -1.49
C GLY A 42 -12.70 8.28 -0.64
N LEU A 43 -11.94 9.35 -0.36
CA LEU A 43 -10.77 9.29 0.53
C LEU A 43 -11.15 8.87 1.95
N LEU A 44 -12.25 9.42 2.50
CA LEU A 44 -12.77 9.03 3.81
C LEU A 44 -13.09 7.53 3.84
N ALA A 45 -13.81 7.01 2.84
CA ALA A 45 -14.11 5.58 2.74
C ALA A 45 -12.83 4.74 2.70
N LEU A 46 -11.83 5.12 1.93
CA LEU A 46 -10.56 4.39 1.86
C LEU A 46 -9.77 4.43 3.18
N ILE A 47 -9.79 5.55 3.90
CA ILE A 47 -9.20 5.65 5.24
C ILE A 47 -9.94 4.74 6.22
N CYS A 48 -11.27 4.72 6.19
CA CYS A 48 -12.08 3.79 6.97
C CYS A 48 -11.72 2.33 6.63
N GLY A 49 -11.64 1.97 5.36
CA GLY A 49 -11.26 0.62 4.94
C GLY A 49 -9.85 0.23 5.41
N ASN A 50 -8.89 1.15 5.32
CA ASN A 50 -7.55 0.93 5.86
C ASN A 50 -7.58 0.74 7.39
N GLY A 51 -8.34 1.60 8.08
CA GLY A 51 -8.53 1.55 9.53
C GLY A 51 -9.15 0.22 10.00
N TYR A 52 -10.14 -0.29 9.27
CA TYR A 52 -10.70 -1.61 9.51
C TYR A 52 -9.63 -2.71 9.36
N ILE A 53 -8.96 -2.78 8.21
CA ILE A 53 -8.00 -3.84 7.88
C ILE A 53 -6.81 -3.86 8.84
N VAL A 54 -6.24 -2.69 9.15
CA VAL A 54 -5.11 -2.57 10.09
C VAL A 54 -5.57 -2.81 11.52
N GLY A 55 -6.77 -2.34 11.89
CA GLY A 55 -7.33 -2.51 13.23
C GLY A 55 -7.63 -3.97 13.56
N ILE A 56 -8.32 -4.71 12.66
CA ILE A 56 -8.52 -6.16 12.87
C ILE A 56 -7.18 -6.88 12.96
N ASN A 57 -6.19 -6.48 12.16
CA ASN A 57 -4.90 -7.14 12.17
C ASN A 57 -4.23 -7.01 13.54
N GLN A 58 -4.18 -5.80 14.10
CA GLN A 58 -3.64 -5.57 15.44
C GLN A 58 -4.42 -6.32 16.53
N ILE A 59 -5.75 -6.39 16.45
CA ILE A 59 -6.57 -7.13 17.44
C ILE A 59 -6.22 -8.62 17.48
N TYR A 60 -5.98 -9.25 16.33
CA TYR A 60 -5.64 -10.69 16.27
C TYR A 60 -4.13 -10.97 16.46
N ASP A 61 -3.30 -9.95 16.36
CA ASP A 61 -1.85 -10.02 16.49
C ASP A 61 -1.32 -9.39 17.79
N ILE A 62 -2.17 -8.97 18.74
CA ILE A 62 -1.78 -8.30 20.01
C ILE A 62 -0.58 -8.98 20.69
N GLY A 63 -0.59 -10.31 20.81
CA GLY A 63 0.49 -11.06 21.44
C GLY A 63 1.83 -10.96 20.68
N ILE A 64 1.78 -10.96 19.34
CA ILE A 64 2.95 -10.81 18.46
C ILE A 64 3.42 -9.36 18.49
N ASP A 65 2.48 -8.40 18.41
CA ASP A 65 2.78 -6.97 18.38
C ASP A 65 3.36 -6.48 19.71
N LYS A 66 3.00 -7.07 20.85
CA LYS A 66 3.67 -6.78 22.13
C LYS A 66 5.18 -7.06 22.12
N VAL A 67 5.62 -7.99 21.28
CA VAL A 67 7.03 -8.31 21.11
C VAL A 67 7.66 -7.41 20.05
N ASN A 68 7.07 -7.39 18.85
CA ASN A 68 7.71 -6.79 17.68
C ASN A 68 7.49 -5.28 17.62
N LYS A 69 6.32 -4.81 18.05
CA LYS A 69 5.84 -3.44 17.88
C LYS A 69 5.13 -2.94 19.16
N PRO A 70 5.82 -2.90 20.31
CA PRO A 70 5.22 -2.57 21.60
C PRO A 70 4.64 -1.16 21.67
N TYR A 71 4.99 -0.29 20.72
CA TYR A 71 4.47 1.07 20.57
C TYR A 71 3.11 1.15 19.86
N LEU A 72 2.56 0.04 19.34
CA LEU A 72 1.23 0.05 18.71
C LEU A 72 0.14 0.24 19.77
N PRO A 73 -0.94 1.00 19.50
CA PRO A 73 -1.89 1.39 20.54
C PRO A 73 -2.51 0.24 21.33
N ILE A 74 -2.83 -0.88 20.66
CA ILE A 74 -3.42 -2.05 21.33
C ILE A 74 -2.35 -2.85 22.09
N ALA A 75 -1.13 -2.95 21.54
CA ALA A 75 -0.02 -3.66 22.18
C ALA A 75 0.52 -2.92 23.42
N ALA A 76 0.57 -1.58 23.34
CA ALA A 76 0.98 -0.67 24.41
C ALA A 76 -0.04 -0.60 25.56
N GLY A 77 -1.31 -0.93 25.29
CA GLY A 77 -2.41 -0.78 26.24
C GLY A 77 -3.09 0.60 26.22
N ASP A 78 -2.64 1.51 25.36
CA ASP A 78 -3.24 2.84 25.16
C ASP A 78 -4.69 2.74 24.62
N LEU A 79 -5.01 1.66 23.90
CA LEU A 79 -6.35 1.37 23.38
C LEU A 79 -6.81 -0.01 23.86
N SER A 80 -7.91 -0.03 24.61
CA SER A 80 -8.51 -1.29 25.06
C SER A 80 -8.99 -2.14 23.88
N VAL A 81 -9.02 -3.47 24.05
CA VAL A 81 -9.50 -4.40 23.00
C VAL A 81 -10.97 -4.13 22.65
N GLN A 82 -11.79 -3.78 23.65
CA GLN A 82 -13.21 -3.42 23.43
C GLN A 82 -13.32 -2.15 22.57
N SER A 83 -12.57 -1.10 22.91
CA SER A 83 -12.53 0.15 22.14
C SER A 83 -11.99 -0.07 20.73
N ALA A 84 -11.00 -0.95 20.56
CA ALA A 84 -10.48 -1.31 19.25
C ALA A 84 -11.54 -2.00 18.37
N TRP A 85 -12.32 -2.93 18.93
CA TRP A 85 -13.43 -3.55 18.21
C TRP A 85 -14.50 -2.55 17.81
N LEU A 86 -14.90 -1.64 18.71
CA LEU A 86 -15.85 -0.57 18.40
C LEU A 86 -15.36 0.31 17.24
N LEU A 87 -14.08 0.70 17.26
CA LEU A 87 -13.48 1.52 16.22
C LEU A 87 -13.41 0.80 14.87
N VAL A 88 -13.03 -0.48 14.87
CA VAL A 88 -13.00 -1.32 13.67
C VAL A 88 -14.39 -1.48 13.06
N ILE A 89 -15.41 -1.77 13.88
CA ILE A 89 -16.80 -1.90 13.43
C ILE A 89 -17.29 -0.57 12.87
N PHE A 90 -17.00 0.55 13.56
CA PHE A 90 -17.31 1.89 13.07
C PHE A 90 -16.69 2.15 11.70
N PHE A 91 -15.40 1.83 11.52
CA PHE A 91 -14.73 2.00 10.23
C PHE A 91 -15.34 1.13 9.12
N ALA A 92 -15.72 -0.12 9.40
CA ALA A 92 -16.38 -0.96 8.41
C ALA A 92 -17.72 -0.36 7.97
N ILE A 93 -18.58 0.00 8.93
CA ILE A 93 -19.92 0.55 8.67
C ILE A 93 -19.83 1.90 7.98
N ALA A 94 -19.05 2.84 8.53
CA ALA A 94 -18.89 4.17 7.96
C ALA A 94 -18.37 4.12 6.52
N GLY A 95 -17.35 3.30 6.26
CA GLY A 95 -16.82 3.11 4.92
C GLY A 95 -17.85 2.54 3.95
N LEU A 96 -18.59 1.50 4.36
CA LEU A 96 -19.65 0.87 3.55
C LEU A 96 -20.79 1.85 3.23
N LEU A 97 -21.24 2.64 4.22
CA LEU A 97 -22.28 3.65 4.01
C LEU A 97 -21.80 4.72 3.02
N VAL A 98 -20.57 5.23 3.18
CA VAL A 98 -20.03 6.23 2.27
C VAL A 98 -19.96 5.71 0.84
N VAL A 99 -19.45 4.49 0.61
CA VAL A 99 -19.41 3.92 -0.76
C VAL A 99 -20.81 3.64 -1.31
N GLY A 100 -21.70 3.11 -0.48
CA GLY A 100 -23.06 2.74 -0.86
C GLY A 100 -23.89 3.93 -1.33
N PHE A 101 -23.81 5.06 -0.62
CA PHE A 101 -24.57 6.26 -0.99
C PHE A 101 -23.95 7.09 -2.12
N ASN A 102 -22.64 7.00 -2.36
CA ASN A 102 -21.95 7.96 -3.24
C ASN A 102 -21.40 7.36 -4.54
N PHE A 103 -21.10 6.05 -4.59
CA PHE A 103 -20.30 5.44 -5.66
C PHE A 103 -20.97 4.25 -6.36
N GLY A 104 -22.18 3.87 -5.93
CA GLY A 104 -23.00 2.85 -6.57
C GLY A 104 -22.56 1.40 -6.29
N PRO A 105 -23.31 0.41 -6.81
CA PRO A 105 -23.14 -0.99 -6.46
C PRO A 105 -21.76 -1.55 -6.80
N PHE A 106 -21.20 -1.23 -7.97
CA PHE A 106 -19.93 -1.81 -8.41
C PHE A 106 -18.76 -1.43 -7.49
N ILE A 107 -18.57 -0.14 -7.20
CA ILE A 107 -17.52 0.31 -6.26
C ILE A 107 -17.79 -0.22 -4.85
N THR A 108 -19.05 -0.31 -4.44
CA THR A 108 -19.43 -0.91 -3.14
C THR A 108 -19.04 -2.38 -3.07
N SER A 109 -19.20 -3.15 -4.15
CA SER A 109 -18.77 -4.55 -4.23
C SER A 109 -17.25 -4.69 -4.17
N LEU A 110 -16.50 -3.84 -4.87
CA LEU A 110 -15.02 -3.85 -4.80
C LEU A 110 -14.51 -3.47 -3.41
N TYR A 111 -15.14 -2.47 -2.78
CA TYR A 111 -14.81 -2.07 -1.42
C TYR A 111 -15.10 -3.19 -0.42
N SER A 112 -16.27 -3.83 -0.54
CA SER A 112 -16.65 -5.01 0.26
C SER A 112 -15.68 -6.17 0.07
N LEU A 113 -15.23 -6.43 -1.17
CA LEU A 113 -14.20 -7.41 -1.46
C LEU A 113 -12.88 -7.06 -0.76
N GLY A 114 -12.47 -5.78 -0.77
CA GLY A 114 -11.28 -5.31 -0.04
C GLY A 114 -11.37 -5.57 1.46
N LEU A 115 -12.52 -5.28 2.09
CA LEU A 115 -12.76 -5.58 3.50
C LEU A 115 -12.70 -7.10 3.75
N PHE A 116 -13.40 -7.89 2.94
CA PHE A 116 -13.41 -9.35 3.05
C PHE A 116 -12.00 -9.94 2.95
N LEU A 117 -11.21 -9.51 1.96
CA LEU A 117 -9.83 -9.95 1.79
C LEU A 117 -8.96 -9.57 3.01
N GLY A 118 -9.17 -8.39 3.60
CA GLY A 118 -8.54 -8.01 4.85
C GLY A 118 -8.96 -8.88 6.05
N THR A 119 -10.23 -9.26 6.12
CA THR A 119 -10.77 -10.16 7.15
C THR A 119 -10.11 -11.53 7.05
N ILE A 120 -10.17 -12.19 5.88
CA ILE A 120 -9.60 -13.53 5.71
C ILE A 120 -8.08 -13.54 5.91
N TYR A 121 -7.41 -12.40 5.68
CA TYR A 121 -5.98 -12.26 5.95
C TYR A 121 -5.66 -12.42 7.44
N SER A 122 -6.46 -11.83 8.34
CA SER A 122 -6.17 -11.74 9.78
C SER A 122 -6.92 -12.76 10.65
N VAL A 123 -8.14 -13.13 10.29
CA VAL A 123 -9.11 -13.79 11.18
C VAL A 123 -9.08 -15.33 11.03
N PRO A 124 -9.00 -16.11 12.14
CA PRO A 124 -9.19 -17.57 12.11
C PRO A 124 -10.61 -17.99 11.68
N PRO A 125 -10.80 -19.18 11.06
CA PRO A 125 -9.80 -20.24 10.85
C PRO A 125 -8.88 -19.99 9.65
N LEU A 126 -9.24 -19.11 8.71
CA LEU A 126 -8.49 -18.91 7.46
C LEU A 126 -7.11 -18.28 7.70
N ARG A 127 -7.06 -17.11 8.37
CA ARG A 127 -5.84 -16.34 8.71
C ARG A 127 -4.74 -16.46 7.65
N MET A 128 -5.06 -16.06 6.43
CA MET A 128 -4.26 -16.30 5.22
C MET A 128 -2.86 -15.72 5.30
N LYS A 129 -2.61 -14.74 6.20
CA LYS A 129 -1.26 -14.20 6.46
C LYS A 129 -0.22 -15.28 6.83
N ARG A 130 -0.65 -16.47 7.28
CA ARG A 130 0.22 -17.62 7.58
C ARG A 130 0.81 -18.27 6.33
N PHE A 131 0.15 -18.15 5.19
CA PHE A 131 0.60 -18.70 3.91
C PHE A 131 1.22 -17.57 3.07
N PRO A 132 2.54 -17.59 2.82
CA PRO A 132 3.22 -16.48 2.16
C PRO A 132 2.58 -16.11 0.81
N ILE A 133 2.28 -17.10 -0.04
CA ILE A 133 1.68 -16.88 -1.36
C ILE A 133 0.30 -16.22 -1.24
N ALA A 134 -0.58 -16.72 -0.36
CA ALA A 134 -1.89 -16.14 -0.16
C ALA A 134 -1.81 -14.70 0.40
N ALA A 135 -0.92 -14.47 1.36
CA ALA A 135 -0.64 -13.15 1.91
C ALA A 135 -0.20 -12.17 0.81
N PHE A 136 0.68 -12.61 -0.10
CA PHE A 136 1.14 -11.83 -1.24
C PHE A 136 0.00 -11.46 -2.18
N LEU A 137 -0.79 -12.45 -2.60
CA LEU A 137 -1.90 -12.24 -3.51
C LEU A 137 -2.93 -11.27 -2.93
N ILE A 138 -3.24 -11.37 -1.63
CA ILE A 138 -4.15 -10.44 -0.96
C ILE A 138 -3.58 -9.02 -0.95
N ILE A 139 -2.31 -8.85 -0.56
CA ILE A 139 -1.69 -7.51 -0.49
C ILE A 139 -1.60 -6.89 -1.89
N ALA A 140 -1.16 -7.65 -2.90
CA ALA A 140 -1.09 -7.20 -4.29
C ALA A 140 -2.48 -6.84 -4.83
N THR A 141 -3.50 -7.65 -4.53
CA THR A 141 -4.89 -7.38 -4.96
C THR A 141 -5.44 -6.12 -4.31
N VAL A 142 -5.37 -6.00 -2.98
CA VAL A 142 -6.00 -4.88 -2.26
C VAL A 142 -5.23 -3.58 -2.44
N ARG A 143 -3.90 -3.60 -2.24
CA ARG A 143 -3.06 -2.40 -2.28
C ARG A 143 -2.61 -2.06 -3.69
N GLY A 144 -2.23 -3.06 -4.48
CA GLY A 144 -1.73 -2.89 -5.84
C GLY A 144 -2.84 -2.60 -6.84
N PHE A 145 -3.82 -3.50 -6.94
CA PHE A 145 -4.83 -3.43 -7.99
C PHE A 145 -6.09 -2.65 -7.58
N LEU A 146 -6.82 -3.11 -6.56
CA LEU A 146 -8.16 -2.61 -6.22
C LEU A 146 -8.18 -1.12 -5.87
N LEU A 147 -7.17 -0.62 -5.15
CA LEU A 147 -7.07 0.81 -4.88
C LEU A 147 -6.95 1.61 -6.18
N ASN A 148 -6.04 1.20 -7.06
CA ASN A 148 -5.75 1.95 -8.29
C ASN A 148 -6.93 1.94 -9.25
N PHE A 149 -7.42 0.73 -9.53
CA PHE A 149 -8.58 0.51 -10.37
C PHE A 149 -9.83 1.20 -9.80
N GLY A 150 -10.13 0.99 -8.52
CA GLY A 150 -11.34 1.49 -7.87
C GLY A 150 -11.41 3.01 -7.83
N VAL A 151 -10.31 3.69 -7.45
CA VAL A 151 -10.27 5.16 -7.41
C VAL A 151 -10.39 5.74 -8.81
N TYR A 152 -9.65 5.21 -9.79
CA TYR A 152 -9.71 5.73 -11.14
C TYR A 152 -11.10 5.50 -11.78
N HIS A 153 -11.70 4.32 -11.59
CA HIS A 153 -13.06 4.02 -12.02
C HIS A 153 -14.07 4.98 -11.38
N ALA A 154 -14.04 5.14 -10.05
CA ALA A 154 -14.93 6.05 -9.33
C ALA A 154 -14.78 7.49 -9.82
N THR A 155 -13.56 7.93 -10.11
CA THR A 155 -13.29 9.29 -10.59
C THR A 155 -13.82 9.51 -11.99
N ARG A 156 -13.58 8.58 -12.92
CA ARG A 156 -14.15 8.64 -14.28
C ARG A 156 -15.66 8.65 -14.28
N ALA A 157 -16.28 7.78 -13.48
CA ALA A 157 -17.73 7.75 -13.32
C ALA A 157 -18.26 9.09 -12.75
N ALA A 158 -17.54 9.71 -11.81
CA ALA A 158 -17.89 11.04 -11.29
C ALA A 158 -17.77 12.16 -12.35
N LEU A 159 -16.86 12.01 -13.31
CA LEU A 159 -16.74 12.87 -14.49
C LEU A 159 -17.81 12.61 -15.56
N GLY A 160 -18.67 11.60 -15.38
CA GLY A 160 -19.67 11.20 -16.38
C GLY A 160 -19.08 10.40 -17.55
N LEU A 161 -17.88 9.84 -17.39
CA LEU A 161 -17.17 9.10 -18.42
C LEU A 161 -17.28 7.59 -18.18
N PRO A 162 -17.38 6.77 -19.25
CA PRO A 162 -17.21 5.33 -19.12
C PRO A 162 -15.78 5.00 -18.69
N PHE A 163 -15.62 3.84 -18.06
CA PHE A 163 -14.30 3.34 -17.70
C PHE A 163 -13.48 3.05 -18.96
N GLN A 164 -12.25 3.57 -18.99
CA GLN A 164 -11.28 3.30 -20.04
C GLN A 164 -9.88 3.38 -19.43
N TRP A 165 -9.08 2.35 -19.65
CA TRP A 165 -7.67 2.36 -19.24
C TRP A 165 -6.91 3.46 -19.99
N SER A 166 -6.20 4.30 -19.24
CA SER A 166 -5.11 5.11 -19.80
C SER A 166 -3.79 4.39 -19.57
N ALA A 167 -2.86 4.51 -20.51
CA ALA A 167 -1.53 3.89 -20.39
C ALA A 167 -0.78 4.30 -19.10
N PRO A 168 -0.83 5.56 -18.63
CA PRO A 168 -0.29 5.95 -17.33
C PRO A 168 -0.95 5.23 -16.15
N VAL A 169 -2.29 5.09 -16.16
CA VAL A 169 -3.00 4.40 -15.08
C VAL A 169 -2.71 2.90 -15.09
N ALA A 170 -2.60 2.28 -16.28
CA ALA A 170 -2.18 0.90 -16.42
C ALA A 170 -0.74 0.70 -15.92
N PHE A 171 0.16 1.65 -16.24
CA PHE A 171 1.53 1.68 -15.72
C PHE A 171 1.56 1.72 -14.21
N ILE A 172 0.96 2.74 -13.56
CA ILE A 172 1.03 2.85 -12.09
C ILE A 172 0.39 1.64 -11.43
N THR A 173 -0.77 1.18 -11.91
CA THR A 173 -1.45 0.00 -11.36
C THR A 173 -0.54 -1.23 -11.39
N SER A 174 0.13 -1.49 -12.52
CA SER A 174 1.07 -2.61 -12.65
C SER A 174 2.30 -2.42 -11.78
N PHE A 175 2.87 -1.21 -11.80
CA PHE A 175 4.08 -0.84 -11.07
C PHE A 175 3.90 -0.98 -9.56
N VAL A 176 2.84 -0.41 -8.99
CA VAL A 176 2.58 -0.54 -7.54
C VAL A 176 2.01 -1.91 -7.15
N THR A 177 1.48 -2.70 -8.07
CA THR A 177 1.16 -4.11 -7.79
C THR A 177 2.43 -4.93 -7.59
N LEU A 178 3.44 -4.76 -8.45
CA LEU A 178 4.77 -5.36 -8.25
C LEU A 178 5.47 -4.77 -7.03
N PHE A 179 5.32 -3.47 -6.76
CA PHE A 179 5.85 -2.87 -5.54
C PHE A 179 5.17 -3.45 -4.29
N ALA A 180 3.85 -3.65 -4.30
CA ALA A 180 3.13 -4.26 -3.19
C ALA A 180 3.62 -5.67 -2.88
N LEU A 181 4.08 -6.43 -3.89
CA LEU A 181 4.78 -7.70 -3.70
C LEU A 181 6.11 -7.49 -2.94
N VAL A 182 6.92 -6.50 -3.30
CA VAL A 182 8.17 -6.16 -2.60
C VAL A 182 7.89 -5.79 -1.13
N ILE A 183 6.87 -4.96 -0.88
CA ILE A 183 6.45 -4.63 0.49
C ILE A 183 6.06 -5.91 1.23
N ALA A 184 5.29 -6.80 0.59
CA ALA A 184 4.84 -8.01 1.24
C ALA A 184 5.98 -8.99 1.59
N ILE A 185 7.03 -9.05 0.76
CA ILE A 185 8.25 -9.85 1.01
C ILE A 185 9.09 -9.22 2.14
N THR A 186 9.17 -7.89 2.18
CA THR A 186 10.04 -7.16 3.12
C THR A 186 9.36 -6.79 4.44
N LYS A 187 8.03 -6.96 4.56
CA LYS A 187 7.25 -6.54 5.73
C LYS A 187 7.71 -7.16 7.06
N ASP A 188 8.20 -8.40 7.01
CA ASP A 188 8.60 -9.16 8.19
C ASP A 188 10.08 -8.93 8.55
N LEU A 189 10.83 -8.14 7.75
CA LEU A 189 12.24 -7.85 8.03
C LEU A 189 12.45 -7.19 9.41
N PRO A 190 11.71 -6.11 9.79
CA PRO A 190 11.89 -5.48 11.10
C PRO A 190 11.55 -6.38 12.29
N ASP A 191 10.78 -7.44 12.04
CA ASP A 191 10.22 -8.33 13.04
C ASP A 191 11.09 -9.59 13.26
N VAL A 192 12.13 -9.81 12.43
CA VAL A 192 12.96 -11.05 12.43
C VAL A 192 13.53 -11.43 13.79
N GLU A 193 14.05 -10.47 14.57
CA GLU A 193 14.67 -10.77 15.86
C GLU A 193 13.64 -11.29 16.87
N GLY A 194 12.48 -10.62 16.94
CA GLY A 194 11.38 -11.04 17.81
C GLY A 194 10.79 -12.37 17.35
N ASP A 195 10.57 -12.53 16.03
CA ASP A 195 10.08 -13.77 15.46
C ASP A 195 11.00 -14.97 15.77
N ARG A 196 12.33 -14.79 15.68
CA ARG A 196 13.30 -15.83 16.07
C ARG A 196 13.21 -16.18 17.55
N LYS A 197 13.12 -15.18 18.42
CA LYS A 197 13.03 -15.37 19.87
C LYS A 197 11.80 -16.20 20.27
N PHE A 198 10.69 -16.03 19.55
CA PHE A 198 9.42 -16.71 19.81
C PHE A 198 9.11 -17.85 18.83
N GLN A 199 10.11 -18.33 18.07
CA GLN A 199 9.98 -19.46 17.13
C GLN A 199 8.87 -19.27 16.07
N ILE A 200 8.63 -18.03 15.65
CA ILE A 200 7.70 -17.69 14.58
C ILE A 200 8.40 -17.90 13.22
N SER A 201 7.85 -18.80 12.42
CA SER A 201 8.36 -19.11 11.08
C SER A 201 7.83 -18.09 10.06
N THR A 202 8.69 -17.21 9.57
CA THR A 202 8.44 -16.30 8.43
C THR A 202 9.45 -16.56 7.31
N LEU A 203 9.25 -15.96 6.14
CA LEU A 203 10.24 -16.03 5.06
C LEU A 203 11.57 -15.40 5.48
N ALA A 204 11.52 -14.32 6.26
CA ALA A 204 12.71 -13.63 6.74
C ALA A 204 13.47 -14.44 7.80
N THR A 205 12.78 -15.19 8.67
CA THR A 205 13.46 -16.09 9.61
C THR A 205 14.04 -17.34 8.93
N LYS A 206 13.42 -17.83 7.84
CA LYS A 206 13.88 -18.99 7.06
C LYS A 206 15.02 -18.69 6.09
N LEU A 207 14.87 -17.65 5.27
CA LEU A 207 15.83 -17.31 4.21
C LEU A 207 16.90 -16.33 4.69
N GLY A 208 16.68 -15.67 5.82
CA GLY A 208 17.60 -14.68 6.39
C GLY A 208 17.36 -13.27 5.86
N VAL A 209 17.69 -12.28 6.70
CA VAL A 209 17.50 -10.84 6.41
C VAL A 209 18.19 -10.43 5.11
N ARG A 210 19.45 -10.84 4.93
CA ARG A 210 20.24 -10.54 3.73
C ARG A 210 19.50 -10.95 2.45
N ASN A 211 19.12 -12.22 2.35
CA ASN A 211 18.49 -12.75 1.14
C ASN A 211 17.15 -12.08 0.84
N ILE A 212 16.33 -11.81 1.86
CA ILE A 212 15.06 -11.10 1.69
C ILE A 212 15.26 -9.64 1.28
N ALA A 213 16.24 -8.94 1.87
CA ALA A 213 16.55 -7.56 1.50
C ALA A 213 17.04 -7.46 0.06
N PHE A 214 17.96 -8.33 -0.37
CA PHE A 214 18.45 -8.38 -1.75
C PHE A 214 17.36 -8.80 -2.74
N LEU A 215 16.51 -9.77 -2.39
CA LEU A 215 15.37 -10.16 -3.23
C LEU A 215 14.40 -8.99 -3.42
N GLY A 216 14.02 -8.31 -2.34
CA GLY A 216 13.14 -7.14 -2.40
C GLY A 216 13.75 -5.99 -3.20
N SER A 217 15.03 -5.69 -2.97
CA SER A 217 15.77 -4.68 -3.74
C SER A 217 15.87 -5.04 -5.22
N GLY A 218 16.20 -6.28 -5.55
CA GLY A 218 16.36 -6.75 -6.92
C GLY A 218 15.05 -6.68 -7.71
N LEU A 219 13.95 -7.14 -7.11
CA LEU A 219 12.62 -7.03 -7.73
C LEU A 219 12.22 -5.56 -7.96
N LEU A 220 12.52 -4.69 -7.01
CA LEU A 220 12.21 -3.27 -7.16
C LEU A 220 13.10 -2.58 -8.20
N LEU A 221 14.38 -2.97 -8.32
CA LEU A 221 15.25 -2.50 -9.39
C LEU A 221 14.76 -2.94 -10.78
N VAL A 222 14.32 -4.19 -10.92
CA VAL A 222 13.70 -4.65 -12.18
C VAL A 222 12.48 -3.81 -12.52
N ASN A 223 11.66 -3.46 -11.52
CA ASN A 223 10.51 -2.59 -11.71
C ASN A 223 10.94 -1.19 -12.21
N TYR A 224 11.99 -0.60 -11.60
CA TYR A 224 12.56 0.69 -12.04
C TYR A 224 13.13 0.65 -13.46
N VAL A 225 13.89 -0.38 -13.80
CA VAL A 225 14.42 -0.58 -15.17
C VAL A 225 13.27 -0.71 -16.17
N SER A 226 12.20 -1.41 -15.80
CA SER A 226 11.01 -1.56 -16.64
C SER A 226 10.32 -0.21 -16.89
N ALA A 227 10.20 0.63 -15.87
CA ALA A 227 9.64 1.98 -16.00
C ALA A 227 10.49 2.87 -16.92
N ILE A 228 11.82 2.87 -16.75
CA ILE A 228 12.75 3.61 -17.61
C ILE A 228 12.63 3.14 -19.06
N SER A 229 12.61 1.82 -19.28
CA SER A 229 12.47 1.21 -20.62
C SER A 229 11.14 1.61 -21.27
N LEU A 230 10.05 1.65 -20.49
CA LEU A 230 8.73 2.05 -20.98
C LEU A 230 8.71 3.53 -21.41
N ALA A 231 9.41 4.41 -20.69
CA ALA A 231 9.53 5.81 -21.05
C ALA A 231 10.23 6.02 -22.40
N PHE A 232 11.25 5.21 -22.71
CA PHE A 232 11.90 5.21 -24.03
C PHE A 232 11.02 4.60 -25.13
N TYR A 233 10.26 3.54 -24.81
CA TYR A 233 9.41 2.85 -25.77
C TYR A 233 8.15 3.66 -26.13
N MET A 234 7.61 4.44 -25.19
CA MET A 234 6.38 5.23 -25.38
C MET A 234 6.58 6.73 -25.07
N PRO A 235 7.46 7.44 -25.79
CA PRO A 235 7.79 8.84 -25.51
C PRO A 235 6.62 9.81 -25.77
N GLN A 236 5.60 9.37 -26.51
CA GLN A 236 4.38 10.14 -26.77
C GLN A 236 3.38 10.06 -25.61
N VAL A 237 3.52 9.06 -24.74
CA VAL A 237 2.61 8.83 -23.61
C VAL A 237 3.22 9.31 -22.30
N PHE A 238 4.51 9.02 -22.10
CA PHE A 238 5.22 9.36 -20.87
C PHE A 238 6.17 10.53 -21.08
N ARG A 239 6.21 11.44 -20.11
CA ARG A 239 7.17 12.54 -20.05
C ARG A 239 8.55 12.01 -19.70
N GLY A 240 9.27 11.51 -20.71
CA GLY A 240 10.60 10.91 -20.54
C GLY A 240 11.60 11.80 -19.82
N SER A 241 11.54 13.12 -20.03
CA SER A 241 12.38 14.12 -19.35
C SER A 241 12.18 14.17 -17.82
N LEU A 242 11.05 13.68 -17.31
CA LEU A 242 10.78 13.54 -15.88
C LEU A 242 10.91 12.08 -15.43
N MET A 243 10.26 11.16 -16.15
CA MET A 243 10.16 9.75 -15.76
C MET A 243 11.53 9.09 -15.68
N ILE A 244 12.40 9.27 -16.68
CA ILE A 244 13.72 8.63 -16.74
C ILE A 244 14.61 9.10 -15.58
N PRO A 245 14.92 10.40 -15.42
CA PRO A 245 15.80 10.82 -14.33
C PRO A 245 15.22 10.52 -12.95
N ALA A 246 13.90 10.63 -12.76
CA ALA A 246 13.27 10.28 -11.48
C ALA A 246 13.49 8.80 -11.11
N HIS A 247 13.21 7.87 -12.03
CA HIS A 247 13.36 6.44 -11.74
C HIS A 247 14.85 6.03 -11.65
N VAL A 248 15.76 6.70 -12.36
CA VAL A 248 17.22 6.51 -12.19
C VAL A 248 17.68 6.94 -10.79
N ILE A 249 17.20 8.10 -10.31
CA ILE A 249 17.52 8.59 -8.95
C ILE A 249 16.98 7.61 -7.90
N LEU A 250 15.71 7.19 -8.02
CA LEU A 250 15.09 6.25 -7.07
C LEU A 250 15.81 4.89 -7.06
N ALA A 251 16.17 4.35 -8.23
CA ALA A 251 16.97 3.13 -8.35
C ALA A 251 18.35 3.28 -7.72
N SER A 252 19.03 4.42 -7.94
CA SER A 252 20.35 4.70 -7.36
C SER A 252 20.27 4.81 -5.83
N CYS A 253 19.25 5.50 -5.30
CA CYS A 253 19.02 5.59 -3.87
C CYS A 253 18.68 4.22 -3.26
N LEU A 254 17.93 3.36 -3.96
CA LEU A 254 17.68 1.99 -3.53
C LEU A 254 18.98 1.20 -3.41
N ILE A 255 19.82 1.20 -4.44
CA ILE A 255 21.14 0.52 -4.42
C ILE A 255 21.96 1.01 -3.23
N PHE A 256 22.04 2.33 -3.05
CA PHE A 256 22.77 2.94 -1.95
C PHE A 256 22.24 2.49 -0.58
N GLN A 257 20.92 2.50 -0.38
CA GLN A 257 20.32 2.10 0.89
C GLN A 257 20.47 0.60 1.18
N THR A 258 20.44 -0.25 0.15
CA THR A 258 20.74 -1.68 0.29
C THR A 258 22.20 -1.91 0.67
N TRP A 259 23.13 -1.14 0.10
CA TRP A 259 24.53 -1.16 0.49
C TRP A 259 24.76 -0.67 1.92
N VAL A 260 24.10 0.42 2.34
CA VAL A 260 24.14 0.91 3.73
C VAL A 260 23.63 -0.16 4.71
N LEU A 261 22.54 -0.86 4.37
CA LEU A 261 22.01 -1.97 5.18
C LEU A 261 23.03 -3.10 5.33
N GLU A 262 23.69 -3.49 4.24
CA GLU A 262 24.73 -4.54 4.27
C GLU A 262 25.94 -4.10 5.11
N LYS A 263 26.39 -2.85 4.97
CA LYS A 263 27.50 -2.30 5.77
C LYS A 263 27.19 -2.17 7.25
N ALA A 264 25.92 -1.96 7.59
CA ALA A 264 25.45 -1.96 8.98
C ALA A 264 25.28 -3.38 9.55
N ASN A 265 25.71 -4.44 8.87
CA ASN A 265 25.59 -5.84 9.31
C ASN A 265 24.16 -6.22 9.74
N TYR A 266 23.15 -5.62 9.10
CA TYR A 266 21.74 -5.91 9.36
C TYR A 266 21.31 -5.73 10.83
N THR A 267 21.78 -4.69 11.53
CA THR A 267 21.22 -4.35 12.85
C THR A 267 19.72 -4.04 12.76
N LYS A 268 18.98 -4.24 13.85
CA LYS A 268 17.55 -3.94 13.95
C LYS A 268 17.20 -2.53 13.47
N GLU A 269 18.00 -1.54 13.85
CA GLU A 269 17.84 -0.14 13.47
C GLU A 269 18.04 0.04 11.96
N ALA A 270 19.06 -0.60 11.39
CA ALA A 270 19.34 -0.54 9.96
C ALA A 270 18.22 -1.22 9.14
N ILE A 271 17.75 -2.39 9.57
CA ILE A 271 16.62 -3.08 8.94
C ILE A 271 15.36 -2.22 8.97
N SER A 272 15.04 -1.64 10.13
CA SER A 272 13.89 -0.75 10.29
C SER A 272 14.04 0.53 9.46
N GLY A 273 15.26 1.05 9.31
CA GLY A 273 15.60 2.16 8.42
C GLY A 273 15.33 1.82 6.95
N TYR A 274 15.88 0.70 6.47
CA TYR A 274 15.68 0.20 5.12
C TYR A 274 14.19 -0.05 4.81
N TYR A 275 13.45 -0.71 5.70
CA TYR A 275 12.02 -0.95 5.49
C TYR A 275 11.21 0.36 5.41
N ARG A 276 11.51 1.35 6.25
CA ARG A 276 10.92 2.70 6.12
C ARG A 276 11.28 3.36 4.79
N PHE A 277 12.51 3.18 4.33
CA PHE A 277 12.96 3.71 3.04
C PHE A 277 12.18 3.09 1.86
N ILE A 278 11.89 1.78 1.88
CA ILE A 278 11.02 1.14 0.88
C ILE A 278 9.64 1.80 0.83
N TRP A 279 9.05 2.18 1.96
CA TRP A 279 7.80 2.92 1.99
C TRP A 279 7.93 4.35 1.43
N ASN A 280 9.06 5.02 1.68
CA ASN A 280 9.32 6.35 1.10
C ASN A 280 9.40 6.30 -0.43
N LEU A 281 10.04 5.28 -0.99
CA LEU A 281 10.05 5.02 -2.42
C LEU A 281 8.62 4.83 -2.94
N PHE A 282 7.80 4.01 -2.27
CA PHE A 282 6.39 3.81 -2.63
C PHE A 282 5.58 5.13 -2.66
N TYR A 283 5.84 6.05 -1.72
CA TYR A 283 5.20 7.37 -1.73
C TYR A 283 5.69 8.26 -2.87
N ALA A 284 6.98 8.20 -3.20
CA ALA A 284 7.56 8.94 -4.30
C ALA A 284 6.88 8.57 -5.63
N GLU A 285 6.55 7.30 -5.85
CA GLU A 285 5.86 6.86 -7.08
C GLU A 285 4.50 7.56 -7.25
N TYR A 286 3.69 7.63 -6.19
CA TYR A 286 2.40 8.30 -6.27
C TYR A 286 2.53 9.82 -6.36
N LEU A 287 3.60 10.42 -5.82
CA LEU A 287 3.88 11.85 -6.00
C LEU A 287 4.29 12.17 -7.44
N LEU A 288 5.07 11.30 -8.07
CA LEU A 288 5.51 11.45 -9.46
C LEU A 288 4.36 11.20 -10.44
N PHE A 289 3.53 10.19 -10.17
CA PHE A 289 2.55 9.63 -11.09
C PHE A 289 1.67 10.66 -11.84
N PRO A 290 1.07 11.68 -11.22
CA PRO A 290 0.21 12.63 -11.94
C PRO A 290 0.93 13.36 -13.09
N PHE A 291 2.25 13.50 -12.97
CA PHE A 291 3.10 14.26 -13.88
C PHE A 291 3.81 13.40 -14.93
N LEU A 292 3.74 12.07 -14.82
CA LEU A 292 4.36 11.14 -15.76
C LEU A 292 3.69 11.17 -17.14
#